data_AF-A0A2J0LJ48-F1
#
_entry.id   AF-A0A2J0LJ48-F1
#
_cell.length_a   1.000
_cell.length_b   1.000
_cell.length_c   1.000
_cell.angle_alpha   90.00
_cell.angle_beta   90.00
_cell.angle_gamma   90.00
#
_symmetry.space_group_name_H-M   'P 1'
#
loop_
_entity.id
_entity.type
_entity.pdbx_description
1 polymer ?
#
loop_
_entity_poly.entity_id
_entity_poly.type
_entity_poly.pdbx_seq_one_letter_code
_entity_poly.pdbx_strand_id
1 'polypeptide(L)' 'ATSREAAVAFFNTLLHGLDVSSILRTQMSIQEMFYGLIQIFILGWLSGASIAAIYNFHFMRFDNKARPMNM' A
#
# COMPACT_ATOMS: atom_id res chain seq x y z
N ALA A 1 -3.15 1.52 -27.89
CA ALA A 1 -2.52 2.33 -26.81
C ALA A 1 -3.62 3.09 -26.09
N THR A 2 -3.64 3.07 -24.75
CA THR A 2 -4.60 3.85 -23.95
C THR A 2 -4.18 5.32 -23.95
N SER A 3 -5.11 6.25 -24.14
CA SER A 3 -4.79 7.68 -24.06
C SER A 3 -4.53 8.13 -22.62
N ARG A 4 -3.77 9.21 -22.44
CA ARG A 4 -3.46 9.73 -21.09
C ARG A 4 -4.73 10.19 -20.38
N GLU A 5 -5.65 10.79 -21.11
CA GLU A 5 -6.93 11.33 -20.62
C GLU A 5 -7.82 10.20 -20.09
N ALA A 6 -7.85 9.06 -20.79
CA ALA A 6 -8.59 7.88 -20.33
C ALA A 6 -8.00 7.32 -19.04
N ALA A 7 -6.67 7.29 -18.90
CA ALA A 7 -6.01 6.86 -17.67
C ALA A 7 -6.30 7.82 -16.50
N VAL A 8 -6.25 9.14 -16.72
CA VAL A 8 -6.63 10.14 -15.70
C VAL A 8 -8.07 9.96 -15.25
N ALA A 9 -9.03 9.84 -16.19
CA ALA A 9 -10.44 9.67 -15.85
C ALA A 9 -10.69 8.38 -15.05
N PHE A 10 -10.01 7.29 -15.41
CA PHE A 10 -10.08 6.02 -14.70
C PHE A 10 -9.56 6.15 -13.27
N PHE A 11 -8.34 6.66 -13.09
CA PHE A 11 -7.73 6.78 -11.76
C PHE A 11 -8.44 7.80 -10.88
N ASN A 12 -8.91 8.92 -11.43
CA ASN A 12 -9.72 9.88 -10.67
C ASN A 12 -11.00 9.20 -10.14
N THR A 13 -11.66 8.38 -10.95
CA THR A 13 -12.83 7.59 -10.48
C THR A 13 -12.44 6.54 -9.44
N LEU A 14 -11.38 5.79 -9.69
CA LEU A 14 -10.88 4.73 -8.80
C LEU A 14 -10.47 5.29 -7.42
N LEU A 15 -9.89 6.48 -7.40
CA LEU A 15 -9.42 7.16 -6.19
C LEU A 15 -10.44 8.16 -5.64
N HIS A 16 -11.74 7.93 -5.91
CA HIS A 16 -12.85 8.70 -5.33
C HIS A 16 -12.81 10.22 -5.59
N GLY A 17 -12.41 10.61 -6.80
CA GLY A 17 -12.37 12.01 -7.26
C GLY A 17 -11.04 12.73 -7.06
N LEU A 18 -10.01 12.06 -6.54
CA LEU A 18 -8.67 12.63 -6.43
C LEU A 18 -8.06 12.85 -7.81
N ASP A 19 -7.70 14.09 -8.14
CA ASP A 19 -7.12 14.41 -9.44
C ASP A 19 -5.66 13.95 -9.55
N VAL A 20 -5.40 12.92 -10.35
CA VAL A 20 -4.06 12.39 -10.61
C VAL A 20 -3.37 13.05 -11.80
N SER A 21 -4.00 14.03 -12.47
CA SER A 21 -3.48 14.66 -13.69
C SER A 21 -2.08 15.27 -13.50
N SER A 22 -1.75 15.72 -12.29
CA SER A 22 -0.47 16.34 -11.95
C SER A 22 0.66 15.34 -11.70
N ILE A 23 0.34 14.10 -11.33
CA ILE A 23 1.32 13.07 -10.94
C ILE A 23 1.44 11.93 -11.97
N LEU A 24 0.43 11.75 -12.84
CA LEU A 24 0.43 10.70 -13.85
C LEU A 24 1.44 11.01 -14.96
N ARG A 25 2.56 10.26 -14.95
CA ARG A 25 3.57 10.22 -16.02
C ARG A 25 3.36 8.97 -16.88
N THR A 26 3.08 9.16 -18.17
CA THR A 26 2.90 8.06 -19.14
C THR A 26 4.13 7.84 -20.03
N GLN A 27 5.05 8.81 -20.05
CA GLN A 27 6.32 8.75 -20.77
C GLN A 27 7.42 8.41 -19.76
N MET A 28 7.75 7.13 -19.65
CA MET A 28 8.84 6.64 -18.80
C MET A 28 9.52 5.45 -19.45
N SER A 29 10.78 5.22 -19.09
CA SER A 29 11.51 4.04 -19.52
C SER A 29 10.94 2.77 -18.86
N ILE A 30 11.16 1.61 -19.49
CA ILE A 30 10.76 0.31 -18.94
C ILE A 30 11.44 0.05 -17.57
N GLN A 31 12.66 0.54 -17.40
CA GLN A 31 13.41 0.42 -16.14
C GLN A 31 12.73 1.21 -15.00
N GLU A 32 12.35 2.46 -15.24
CA GLU A 32 11.60 3.27 -14.26
C GLU A 32 10.29 2.58 -13.86
N MET A 33 9.57 2.00 -14.83
CA MET A 33 8.33 1.26 -14.57
C MET A 33 8.57 0.03 -13.68
N PHE A 34 9.65 -0.72 -13.92
CA PHE A 34 10.01 -1.89 -13.11
C PHE A 34 10.39 -1.50 -11.67
N TYR A 35 11.18 -0.44 -11.50
CA TYR A 35 11.49 0.08 -10.16
C TYR A 35 10.23 0.57 -9.43
N GLY A 36 9.32 1.25 -10.12
CA GLY A 36 8.04 1.68 -9.56
C GLY A 36 7.18 0.50 -9.07
N LEU A 37 7.13 -0.59 -9.84
CA LEU A 37 6.41 -1.81 -9.45
C LEU A 37 7.00 -2.44 -8.17
N ILE A 38 8.33 -2.57 -8.10
CA ILE A 38 9.01 -3.09 -6.91
C ILE A 38 8.70 -2.20 -5.69
N GLN A 39 8.74 -0.88 -5.86
CA GLN A 39 8.49 0.05 -4.77
C GLN A 39 7.05 -0.07 -4.23
N ILE A 40 6.04 -0.14 -5.10
CA ILE A 40 4.64 -0.33 -4.68
C ILE A 40 4.46 -1.65 -3.94
N PHE A 41 5.11 -2.73 -4.41
CA PHE A 41 5.08 -4.02 -3.75
C PHE A 41 5.68 -3.97 -2.34
N ILE A 42 6.87 -3.38 -2.18
CA ILE A 42 7.54 -3.23 -0.88
C ILE A 42 6.67 -2.40 0.08
N LEU A 43 6.14 -1.26 -0.38
CA LEU A 43 5.29 -0.40 0.45
C LEU A 43 4.01 -1.13 0.88
N GLY A 44 3.33 -1.82 -0.04
CA GLY A 44 2.14 -2.60 0.28
C GLY A 44 2.43 -3.72 1.28
N TRP A 45 3.55 -4.43 1.12
CA TRP A 45 3.99 -5.46 2.06
C TRP A 45 4.28 -4.89 3.45
N LEU A 46 5.02 -3.78 3.54
CA LEU A 46 5.34 -3.12 4.81
C LEU A 46 4.07 -2.59 5.51
N SER A 47 3.13 -2.01 4.76
CA SER A 47 1.84 -1.60 5.30
C SER A 47 1.07 -2.78 5.89
N GLY A 48 0.99 -3.91 5.16
CA GLY A 48 0.35 -5.14 5.64
C GLY A 48 1.03 -5.72 6.89
N ALA A 49 2.37 -5.78 6.90
CA ALA A 49 3.14 -6.24 8.05
C ALA A 49 2.92 -5.33 9.28
N SER A 50 2.85 -4.02 9.08
CA SER A 50 2.59 -3.05 10.16
C SER A 50 1.19 -3.23 10.75
N ILE A 51 0.17 -3.40 9.91
CA ILE A 51 -1.20 -3.67 10.36
C ILE A 51 -1.23 -4.98 11.16
N ALA A 52 -0.66 -6.06 10.62
CA ALA A 52 -0.59 -7.35 11.31
C ALA A 52 0.11 -7.26 12.66
N ALA A 53 1.22 -6.51 12.74
CA ALA A 53 1.94 -6.27 13.98
C ALA A 53 1.05 -5.53 15.00
N ILE A 54 0.34 -4.47 14.60
CA ILE A 54 -0.55 -3.71 15.50
C ILE A 54 -1.67 -4.60 16.07
N TYR A 55 -2.35 -5.36 15.21
CA TYR A 55 -3.43 -6.26 15.65
C TYR A 55 -2.91 -7.39 16.55
N ASN A 56 -1.77 -7.98 16.22
CA ASN A 56 -1.18 -9.05 17.01
C ASN A 56 -0.55 -8.56 18.32
N PHE A 57 -0.11 -7.30 18.40
CA PHE A 57 0.41 -6.72 19.63
C PHE A 57 -0.69 -6.55 20.68
N HIS A 58 -1.89 -6.17 20.26
CA HIS A 58 -3.07 -6.15 21.13
C HIS A 58 -3.35 -7.56 21.68
N PHE A 59 -3.36 -8.56 20.80
CA PHE A 59 -3.60 -9.96 21.18
C PHE A 59 -2.52 -10.53 22.13
N MET A 60 -1.24 -10.34 21.82
CA MET A 60 -0.11 -10.77 22.66
C MET A 60 -0.15 -10.14 24.06
N ARG A 61 -0.59 -8.89 24.18
CA ARG A 61 -0.69 -8.20 25.48
C ARG A 61 -1.74 -8.84 26.39
N PHE A 62 -2.79 -9.46 25.85
CA PHE A 62 -3.76 -10.21 26.67
C PHE A 62 -3.24 -11.58 27.08
N ASP A 63 -2.58 -12.30 26.17
CA ASP A 63 -2.01 -13.63 26.47
C ASP A 63 -1.01 -13.54 27.63
N ASN A 64 -0.09 -12.55 27.59
CA ASN A 64 0.88 -12.34 28.68
C ASN A 64 0.25 -11.95 30.03
N LYS A 65 -0.96 -11.38 30.05
CA LYS A 65 -1.66 -11.01 31.29
C LYS A 65 -2.49 -12.16 31.86
N ALA A 66 -2.90 -13.11 31.02
CA ALA A 66 -3.73 -14.26 31.40
C ALA A 66 -2.91 -15.50 31.80
N ARG A 67 -1.59 -15.51 31.55
CA ARG A 67 -0.70 -16.57 32.03
C ARG A 67 -0.57 -16.49 33.55
N PRO A 68 -0.93 -17.55 34.32
CA PRO A 68 -0.60 -17.59 35.73
C PRO A 68 0.93 -17.58 35.87
N MET A 69 1.45 -16.60 36.60
CA MET A 69 2.85 -16.63 37.02
C MET A 69 2.99 -17.75 38.05
N ASN A 70 3.35 -18.94 37.58
CA ASN A 70 3.82 -20.00 38.46
C ASN A 70 5.15 -19.54 39.07
N MET A 71 5.09 -19.12 40.34
CA MET A 71 6.25 -18.99 41.23
C MET A 71 6.73 -20.38 41.66
#